data_AF-A0A2A2WJG0-F1
#
_entry.id   AF-A0A2A2WJG0-F1
#
_cell.length_a   1.000
_cell.length_b   1.000
_cell.length_c   1.000
_cell.angle_alpha   90.00
_cell.angle_beta   90.00
_cell.angle_gamma   90.00
#
_symmetry.space_group_name_H-M   'P 1'
#
loop_
_entity.id
_entity.type
_entity.pdbx_description
1 polymer ?
#
loop_
_entity_poly.entity_id
_entity_poly.type
_entity_poly.pdbx_seq_one_letter_code
_entity_poly.pdbx_strand_id
1 'polypeptide(L)'
;MDAQVISTVISGVFAIAAALGSIVLKHHLDRRKVRDSIPPAAPVINPYEPPTVPETLIDLRSADPRAKPSYLSRKVLLIPIATVVVGTVLGIVSRLLRPYANVGGTHYEALAALVILLVGCLVLINVNRLGRGFLGHLLYQLENLAMWSGFACGWSLVHGYFWGDLIGLSIAWWFGCSVFGSVVLAVFQSREQPTVVH
;
A
#
# COMPACT_ATOMS: atom_id res chain seq x y z
N MET A 1 -17.24 17.50 -25.49
CA MET A 1 -17.23 16.84 -24.16
C MET A 1 -15.85 16.19 -23.89
N ASP A 2 -14.71 16.88 -24.00
CA ASP A 2 -13.59 16.20 -24.70
C ASP A 2 -12.19 16.16 -24.05
N ALA A 3 -11.96 16.66 -22.83
CA ALA A 3 -10.64 16.49 -22.18
C ALA A 3 -10.73 16.34 -20.66
N GLN A 4 -11.65 17.08 -20.05
CA GLN A 4 -11.79 17.19 -18.59
C GLN A 4 -12.49 15.97 -17.96
N VAL A 5 -13.45 15.37 -18.68
CA VAL A 5 -14.06 14.09 -18.30
C VAL A 5 -13.03 12.97 -18.41
N ILE A 6 -12.27 12.96 -19.51
CA ILE A 6 -11.23 11.98 -19.80
C ILE A 6 -10.18 11.97 -18.69
N SER A 7 -9.69 13.13 -18.26
CA SER A 7 -8.68 13.23 -17.21
C SER A 7 -9.19 12.80 -15.83
N THR A 8 -10.45 13.09 -15.49
CA THR A 8 -11.08 12.64 -14.23
C THR A 8 -11.20 11.12 -14.21
N VAL A 9 -11.69 10.54 -15.30
CA VAL A 9 -11.75 9.10 -15.49
C VAL A 9 -10.34 8.49 -15.40
N ILE A 10 -9.34 9.08 -16.06
CA ILE A 10 -7.95 8.61 -16.04
C ILE A 10 -7.42 8.60 -14.59
N SER A 11 -7.59 9.68 -13.82
CA SER A 11 -7.09 9.73 -12.43
C SER A 11 -7.77 8.71 -11.51
N GLY A 12 -9.09 8.51 -11.66
CA GLY A 12 -9.82 7.48 -10.93
C GLY A 12 -9.39 6.06 -11.33
N VAL A 13 -9.17 5.83 -12.63
CA VAL A 13 -8.65 4.56 -13.16
C VAL A 13 -7.24 4.30 -12.62
N PHE A 14 -6.36 5.30 -12.56
CA PHE A 14 -5.03 5.16 -11.96
C PHE A 14 -5.12 4.82 -10.47
N ALA A 15 -6.02 5.46 -9.72
CA ALA A 15 -6.21 5.16 -8.30
C ALA A 15 -6.64 3.71 -8.08
N ILE A 16 -7.63 3.26 -8.83
CA ILE A 16 -8.14 1.88 -8.77
C ILE A 16 -7.08 0.89 -9.25
N ALA A 17 -6.41 1.16 -10.36
CA ALA A 17 -5.38 0.28 -10.92
C ALA A 17 -4.19 0.12 -9.96
N ALA A 18 -3.75 1.21 -9.32
CA ALA A 18 -2.69 1.17 -8.32
C ALA A 18 -3.11 0.39 -7.06
N ALA A 19 -4.35 0.58 -6.60
CA ALA A 19 -4.88 -0.19 -5.48
C ALA A 19 -5.01 -1.69 -5.80
N LEU A 20 -5.53 -2.04 -6.98
CA LEU A 20 -5.59 -3.43 -7.46
C LEU A 20 -4.20 -4.04 -7.61
N GLY A 21 -3.24 -3.28 -8.14
CA GLY A 21 -1.83 -3.70 -8.22
C GLY A 21 -1.25 -4.03 -6.84
N SER A 22 -1.52 -3.19 -5.84
CA SER A 22 -1.09 -3.45 -4.45
C SER A 22 -1.76 -4.72 -3.89
N ILE A 23 -3.06 -4.91 -4.12
CA ILE A 23 -3.79 -6.10 -3.69
C ILE A 23 -3.20 -7.37 -4.32
N VAL A 24 -3.00 -7.36 -5.64
CA VAL A 24 -2.44 -8.50 -6.39
C VAL A 24 -1.03 -8.82 -5.89
N LEU A 25 -0.19 -7.80 -5.68
CA LEU A 25 1.17 -7.98 -5.18
C LEU A 25 1.20 -8.57 -3.76
N LYS A 26 0.36 -8.06 -2.84
CA LYS A 26 0.23 -8.62 -1.49
C LYS A 26 -0.28 -10.05 -1.52
N HIS A 27 -1.24 -10.36 -2.39
CA HIS A 27 -1.75 -11.74 -2.55
C HIS A 27 -0.68 -12.70 -3.09
N HIS A 28 0.14 -12.25 -4.04
CA HIS A 28 1.27 -13.04 -4.53
C HIS A 28 2.32 -13.28 -3.45
N LEU A 29 2.61 -12.27 -2.62
CA LEU A 29 3.50 -12.39 -1.47
C LEU A 29 2.99 -13.41 -0.45
N ASP A 30 1.71 -13.34 -0.10
CA ASP A 30 1.09 -14.28 0.83
C ASP A 30 1.15 -15.71 0.27
N ARG A 31 0.87 -15.90 -1.02
CA ARG A 31 0.99 -17.21 -1.67
C ARG A 31 2.41 -17.76 -1.66
N ARG A 32 3.43 -16.92 -1.90
CA ARG A 32 4.84 -17.35 -1.81
C ARG A 32 5.19 -17.77 -0.40
N LYS A 33 4.82 -16.97 0.60
CA LYS A 33 5.09 -17.27 2.01
C LYS A 33 4.46 -18.60 2.46
N VAL A 34 3.22 -18.88 2.01
CA VAL A 34 2.58 -20.18 2.26
C VAL A 34 3.33 -21.31 1.56
N ARG A 35 3.74 -21.14 0.30
CA ARG A 35 4.48 -22.17 -0.45
C ARG A 35 5.83 -22.50 0.19
N ASP A 36 6.56 -21.49 0.66
CA ASP A 36 7.86 -21.68 1.33
C ASP A 36 7.73 -22.27 2.74
N SER A 37 6.53 -22.18 3.35
CA SER A 37 6.25 -22.81 4.64
C SER A 37 5.80 -24.27 4.55
N ILE A 38 5.56 -24.79 3.34
CA ILE A 38 5.29 -26.22 3.13
C ILE A 38 6.63 -26.95 3.15
N PRO A 39 6.90 -27.80 4.16
CA PRO A 39 8.14 -28.58 4.19
C PRO A 39 8.26 -29.40 2.90
N PRO A 40 9.47 -29.57 2.34
CA PRO A 40 9.67 -30.39 1.16
C PRO A 40 9.03 -31.75 1.38
N ALA A 41 8.28 -32.24 0.38
CA ALA A 41 7.64 -33.54 0.43
C ALA A 41 8.65 -34.56 0.96
N ALA A 42 8.24 -35.28 2.02
CA ALA A 42 9.10 -36.24 2.69
C ALA A 42 9.81 -37.11 1.63
N PRO A 43 11.12 -37.35 1.76
CA PRO A 43 11.84 -38.20 0.82
C PRO A 43 11.08 -39.51 0.70
N VAL A 44 10.92 -40.00 -0.53
CA VAL A 44 10.31 -41.30 -0.84
C VAL A 44 10.93 -42.33 0.11
N ILE A 45 10.15 -42.74 1.11
CA ILE A 45 10.60 -43.63 2.18
C ILE A 45 10.96 -44.96 1.53
N ASN A 46 12.23 -45.34 1.63
CA ASN A 46 12.70 -46.64 1.17
C ASN A 46 12.00 -47.72 2.02
N PRO A 47 11.22 -48.65 1.43
CA PRO A 47 10.45 -49.66 2.17
C PRO A 47 11.28 -50.62 3.03
N TYR A 48 12.60 -50.59 2.90
CA TYR A 48 13.54 -51.47 3.60
C TYR A 48 14.31 -50.79 4.73
N GLU A 49 14.00 -49.54 5.08
CA GLU A 49 14.68 -48.84 6.18
C GLU A 49 14.08 -49.27 7.54
N PRO A 50 14.88 -49.84 8.47
CA PRO A 50 14.37 -50.28 9.76
C PRO A 50 13.98 -49.08 10.64
N PRO A 51 12.92 -49.20 11.47
CA PRO A 51 12.35 -48.07 12.19
C PRO A 51 13.32 -47.57 13.27
N THR A 52 14.02 -46.47 12.98
CA THR A 52 14.59 -45.62 14.02
C THR A 52 13.43 -44.85 14.62
N VAL A 53 13.08 -45.12 15.88
CA VAL A 53 12.05 -44.35 16.61
C VAL A 53 12.66 -43.00 16.99
N PRO A 54 12.25 -41.87 16.38
CA PRO A 54 12.70 -40.56 16.80
C PRO A 54 11.62 -39.99 17.73
N GLU A 55 11.97 -39.73 18.99
CA GLU A 55 11.11 -39.08 20.00
C GLU A 55 10.59 -37.69 19.58
N THR A 56 10.98 -37.18 18.40
CA THR A 56 10.63 -35.85 17.89
C THR A 56 9.31 -35.78 17.12
N LEU A 57 8.63 -36.91 16.88
CA LEU A 57 7.37 -36.95 16.11
C LEU A 57 6.12 -36.57 16.91
N ILE A 58 6.21 -36.45 18.23
CA ILE A 58 5.05 -36.08 19.07
C ILE A 58 4.81 -34.56 19.02
N ASP A 59 5.82 -33.74 18.76
CA ASP A 59 5.67 -32.27 18.72
C ASP A 59 5.26 -31.68 17.36
N LEU A 60 5.34 -32.45 16.27
CA LEU A 60 4.97 -31.98 14.92
C LEU A 60 3.50 -32.24 14.55
N ARG A 61 2.73 -32.94 15.40
CA ARG A 61 1.33 -33.32 15.14
C ARG A 61 0.29 -32.39 15.78
N SER A 62 0.66 -31.12 16.00
CA SER A 62 -0.31 -30.05 16.27
C SER A 62 -0.23 -28.94 15.21
N ALA A 63 -0.06 -29.31 13.94
CA ALA A 63 -0.54 -28.48 12.84
C ALA A 63 -2.08 -28.40 12.96
N ASP A 64 -2.55 -27.47 13.79
CA ASP A 64 -3.94 -27.16 14.01
C ASP A 64 -4.62 -26.95 12.63
N PRO A 65 -5.62 -27.77 12.24
CA PRO A 65 -6.38 -27.55 11.02
C PRO A 65 -7.17 -26.23 11.06
N ARG A 66 -7.15 -25.52 12.21
CA ARG A 66 -7.66 -24.17 12.39
C ARG A 66 -6.59 -23.09 12.25
N ALA A 67 -5.62 -23.25 11.35
CA ALA A 67 -4.86 -22.11 10.85
C ALA A 67 -5.84 -21.11 10.20
N LYS A 68 -6.43 -20.23 11.04
CA LYS A 68 -7.50 -19.29 10.68
C LYS A 68 -7.06 -18.52 9.43
N PRO A 69 -7.69 -18.75 8.27
CA PRO A 69 -7.45 -17.89 7.13
C PRO A 69 -8.29 -16.65 7.38
N SER A 70 -7.73 -15.51 7.81
CA SER A 70 -8.42 -14.20 7.59
C SER A 70 -7.76 -12.95 8.14
N TYR A 71 -6.89 -13.00 9.15
CA TYR A 71 -6.49 -11.72 9.79
C TYR A 71 -5.53 -10.87 8.94
N LEU A 72 -4.66 -11.52 8.17
CA LEU A 72 -3.79 -10.84 7.19
C LEU A 72 -4.53 -10.52 5.89
N SER A 73 -5.40 -11.41 5.40
CA SER A 73 -6.14 -11.21 4.13
C SER A 73 -7.09 -10.00 4.15
N ARG A 74 -7.77 -9.73 5.27
CA ARG A 74 -8.60 -8.51 5.40
C ARG A 74 -7.75 -7.23 5.43
N LYS A 75 -6.63 -7.22 6.18
CA LYS A 75 -5.73 -6.05 6.23
C LYS A 75 -5.06 -5.78 4.88
N VAL A 76 -4.72 -6.84 4.14
CA VAL A 76 -4.15 -6.79 2.78
C VAL A 76 -5.07 -6.05 1.81
N LEU A 77 -6.38 -6.27 1.89
CA LEU A 77 -7.39 -5.60 1.07
C LEU A 77 -7.79 -4.22 1.60
N LEU A 78 -7.84 -4.03 2.93
CA LEU A 78 -8.34 -2.79 3.53
C LEU A 78 -7.44 -1.59 3.27
N ILE A 79 -6.12 -1.75 3.30
CA ILE A 79 -5.20 -0.61 3.17
C ILE A 79 -5.30 0.04 1.77
N PRO A 80 -5.19 -0.69 0.65
CA PRO A 80 -5.29 -0.09 -0.69
C PRO A 80 -6.67 0.49 -0.99
N ILE A 81 -7.73 -0.10 -0.44
CA ILE A 81 -9.09 0.45 -0.57
C ILE A 81 -9.21 1.74 0.25
N ALA A 82 -8.73 1.71 1.50
CA ALA A 82 -8.76 2.86 2.38
C ALA A 82 -7.95 4.04 1.82
N THR A 83 -6.80 3.82 1.18
CA THR A 83 -6.02 4.90 0.57
C THR A 83 -6.77 5.60 -0.55
N VAL A 84 -7.42 4.84 -1.43
CA VAL A 84 -8.26 5.41 -2.51
C VAL A 84 -9.43 6.18 -1.92
N VAL A 85 -10.15 5.60 -0.96
CA VAL A 85 -11.33 6.23 -0.34
C VAL A 85 -10.93 7.51 0.41
N VAL A 86 -9.90 7.45 1.25
CA VAL A 86 -9.42 8.61 2.01
C VAL A 86 -8.93 9.71 1.08
N GLY A 87 -8.13 9.37 0.07
CA GLY A 87 -7.68 10.34 -0.94
C GLY A 87 -8.86 11.02 -1.62
N THR A 88 -9.82 10.23 -2.13
CA THR A 88 -11.00 10.74 -2.85
C THR A 88 -11.88 11.63 -1.96
N VAL A 89 -12.20 11.18 -0.75
CA VAL A 89 -13.01 11.95 0.21
C VAL A 89 -12.31 13.25 0.56
N LEU A 90 -11.00 13.22 0.81
CA LEU A 90 -10.22 14.41 1.12
C LEU A 90 -10.24 15.43 -0.03
N GLY A 91 -10.14 14.96 -1.28
CA GLY A 91 -10.25 15.82 -2.47
C GLY A 91 -11.62 16.49 -2.57
N ILE A 92 -12.70 15.73 -2.36
CA ILE A 92 -14.08 16.23 -2.34
C ILE A 92 -14.24 17.31 -1.25
N VAL A 93 -13.86 16.98 -0.02
CA VAL A 93 -14.00 17.86 1.15
C VAL A 93 -13.16 19.13 0.96
N SER A 94 -11.91 19.01 0.51
CA SER A 94 -11.04 20.15 0.23
C SER A 94 -11.70 21.11 -0.78
N ARG A 95 -12.27 20.58 -1.87
CA ARG A 95 -12.93 21.42 -2.87
C ARG A 95 -14.21 22.08 -2.34
N LEU A 96 -15.01 21.36 -1.53
CA LEU A 96 -16.25 21.87 -0.93
C LEU A 96 -15.99 22.96 0.13
N LEU A 97 -14.87 22.88 0.85
CA LEU A 97 -14.48 23.85 1.87
C LEU A 97 -13.80 25.10 1.29
N ARG A 98 -13.28 25.03 0.06
CA ARG A 98 -12.62 26.16 -0.63
C ARG A 98 -13.35 27.52 -0.55
N PRO A 99 -14.68 27.64 -0.73
CA PRO A 99 -15.35 28.94 -0.60
C PRO A 99 -15.33 29.52 0.83
N TYR A 100 -15.21 28.68 1.85
CA TYR A 100 -15.22 29.10 3.26
C TYR A 100 -13.82 29.28 3.85
N ALA A 101 -12.83 28.59 3.29
CA ALA A 101 -11.45 28.54 3.79
C ALA A 101 -10.48 29.47 3.03
N ASN A 102 -10.99 30.27 2.09
CA ASN A 102 -10.20 31.29 1.41
C ASN A 102 -10.19 32.58 2.22
N VAL A 103 -9.10 32.81 2.97
CA VAL A 103 -8.89 34.03 3.74
C VAL A 103 -7.63 34.72 3.22
N GLY A 104 -7.79 35.94 2.72
CA GLY A 104 -6.67 36.75 2.21
C GLY A 104 -5.97 36.15 0.97
N GLY A 105 -6.68 35.38 0.15
CA GLY A 105 -6.11 34.69 -1.02
C GLY A 105 -5.33 33.43 -0.68
N THR A 106 -5.25 33.07 0.61
CA THR A 106 -4.62 31.83 1.05
C THR A 106 -5.67 30.73 1.17
N HIS A 107 -5.38 29.60 0.54
CA HIS A 107 -6.22 28.41 0.51
C HIS A 107 -5.88 27.47 1.70
N TYR A 108 -6.42 27.77 2.89
CA TYR A 108 -6.16 26.98 4.10
C TYR A 108 -6.64 25.53 3.99
N GLU A 109 -7.68 25.28 3.19
CA GLU A 109 -8.17 23.94 2.88
C GLU A 109 -7.14 23.09 2.12
N ALA A 110 -6.34 23.72 1.27
CA ALA A 110 -5.30 23.04 0.51
C ALA A 110 -4.11 22.70 1.40
N LEU A 111 -3.73 23.60 2.30
CA LEU A 111 -2.70 23.35 3.32
C LEU A 111 -3.11 22.22 4.27
N ALA A 112 -4.34 22.24 4.76
CA ALA A 112 -4.87 21.18 5.61
C ALA A 112 -4.88 19.82 4.88
N ALA A 113 -5.35 19.79 3.63
CA ALA A 113 -5.32 18.57 2.81
C ALA A 113 -3.88 18.06 2.59
N LEU A 114 -2.93 18.96 2.30
CA LEU A 114 -1.53 18.60 2.15
C LEU A 114 -0.97 17.95 3.42
N VAL A 115 -1.21 18.56 4.60
CA VAL A 115 -0.77 17.99 5.88
C VAL A 115 -1.36 16.59 6.10
N ILE A 116 -2.65 16.40 5.82
CA ILE A 116 -3.30 15.09 5.96
C ILE A 116 -2.69 14.05 5.00
N LEU A 117 -2.40 14.43 3.75
CA LEU A 117 -1.75 13.54 2.79
C LEU A 117 -0.33 13.16 3.21
N LEU A 118 0.45 14.12 3.75
CA LEU A 118 1.78 13.85 4.29
C LEU A 118 1.74 12.89 5.49
N VAL A 119 0.78 13.08 6.41
CA VAL A 119 0.53 12.13 7.49
C VAL A 119 0.14 10.76 6.93
N GLY A 120 -0.69 10.72 5.89
CA GLY A 120 -1.01 9.51 5.14
C GLY A 120 0.25 8.80 4.62
N CYS A 121 1.18 9.52 4.00
CA CYS A 121 2.46 8.97 3.56
C CYS A 121 3.25 8.34 4.70
N LEU A 122 3.30 8.99 5.88
CA LEU A 122 3.97 8.43 7.06
C LEU A 122 3.29 7.14 7.56
N VAL A 123 1.97 7.09 7.54
CA VAL A 123 1.20 5.88 7.87
C VAL A 123 1.54 4.76 6.88
N LEU A 124 1.60 5.06 5.59
CA LEU A 124 1.97 4.07 4.57
C LEU A 124 3.40 3.55 4.74
N ILE A 125 4.35 4.41 5.12
CA ILE A 125 5.72 3.98 5.47
C ILE A 125 5.66 3.01 6.66
N ASN A 126 4.95 3.37 7.73
CA ASN A 126 4.85 2.53 8.93
C ASN A 126 4.19 1.18 8.67
N VAL A 127 3.22 1.13 7.76
CA VAL A 127 2.53 -0.10 7.34
C VAL A 127 3.43 -0.98 6.47
N ASN A 128 4.17 -0.37 5.53
CA ASN A 128 4.97 -1.11 4.55
C ASN A 128 6.42 -1.38 5.00
N ARG A 129 6.87 -0.86 6.17
CA ARG A 129 8.22 -1.09 6.69
C ARG A 129 8.58 -2.55 6.87
N LEU A 130 7.59 -3.41 7.15
CA LEU A 130 7.76 -4.85 7.33
C LEU A 130 7.94 -5.60 5.99
N GLY A 131 7.61 -4.97 4.86
CA GLY A 131 7.83 -5.53 3.54
C GLY A 131 9.31 -5.43 3.18
N ARG A 132 10.07 -6.54 3.28
CA ARG A 132 11.51 -6.52 3.03
C ARG A 132 11.84 -6.31 1.54
N GLY A 133 12.80 -5.42 1.26
CA GLY A 133 13.40 -5.22 -0.06
C GLY A 133 12.48 -4.52 -1.06
N PHE A 134 12.71 -4.79 -2.36
CA PHE A 134 12.03 -4.12 -3.48
C PHE A 134 10.49 -4.13 -3.38
N LEU A 135 9.91 -5.20 -2.82
CA LEU A 135 8.45 -5.32 -2.74
C LEU A 135 7.83 -4.36 -1.72
N GLY A 136 8.50 -4.06 -0.60
CA GLY A 136 8.02 -3.05 0.34
C GLY A 136 7.99 -1.66 -0.27
N HIS A 137 9.01 -1.32 -1.06
CA HIS A 137 9.05 -0.08 -1.83
C HIS A 137 7.92 -0.05 -2.86
N LEU A 138 7.73 -1.11 -3.65
CA LEU A 138 6.70 -1.15 -4.68
C LEU A 138 5.28 -1.01 -4.10
N LEU A 139 4.99 -1.66 -2.96
CA LEU A 139 3.72 -1.52 -2.25
C LEU A 139 3.48 -0.07 -1.80
N TYR A 140 4.48 0.56 -1.19
CA TYR A 140 4.42 1.95 -0.81
C TYR A 140 4.17 2.86 -2.02
N GLN A 141 4.87 2.65 -3.14
CA GLN A 141 4.70 3.46 -4.35
C GLN A 141 3.29 3.37 -4.92
N LEU A 142 2.73 2.15 -4.98
CA LEU A 142 1.37 1.93 -5.46
C LEU A 142 0.32 2.57 -4.54
N GLU A 143 0.48 2.43 -3.22
CA GLU A 143 -0.44 3.02 -2.25
C GLU A 143 -0.34 4.55 -2.19
N ASN A 144 0.87 5.10 -2.31
CA ASN A 144 1.11 6.54 -2.43
C ASN A 144 0.45 7.08 -3.70
N LEU A 145 0.69 6.41 -4.85
CA LEU A 145 0.06 6.79 -6.12
C LEU A 145 -1.47 6.74 -6.02
N ALA A 146 -2.03 5.68 -5.42
CA ALA A 146 -3.47 5.52 -5.23
C ALA A 146 -4.08 6.65 -4.38
N MET A 147 -3.40 7.06 -3.32
CA MET A 147 -3.84 8.16 -2.45
C MET A 147 -3.83 9.51 -3.18
N TRP A 148 -2.74 9.86 -3.86
CA TRP A 148 -2.61 11.14 -4.59
C TRP A 148 -3.54 11.22 -5.80
N SER A 149 -3.67 10.12 -6.56
CA SER A 149 -4.62 10.06 -7.68
C SER A 149 -6.08 10.08 -7.20
N GLY A 150 -6.39 9.43 -6.07
CA GLY A 150 -7.68 9.55 -5.40
C GLY A 150 -8.01 11.00 -5.03
N PHE A 151 -7.06 11.71 -4.42
CA PHE A 151 -7.20 13.14 -4.09
C PHE A 151 -7.48 14.00 -5.32
N ALA A 152 -6.68 13.85 -6.37
CA ALA A 152 -6.87 14.59 -7.62
C ALA A 152 -8.24 14.28 -8.27
N CYS A 153 -8.66 13.02 -8.24
CA CYS A 153 -9.96 12.57 -8.73
C CYS A 153 -11.11 13.20 -7.93
N GLY A 154 -11.10 13.07 -6.60
CA GLY A 154 -12.14 13.59 -5.72
C GLY A 154 -12.31 15.11 -5.83
N TRP A 155 -11.20 15.83 -5.92
CA TRP A 155 -11.23 17.28 -6.10
C TRP A 155 -11.82 17.66 -7.47
N SER A 156 -11.40 16.96 -8.54
CA SER A 156 -11.86 17.23 -9.92
C SER A 156 -13.34 16.91 -10.11
N LEU A 157 -13.86 15.87 -9.43
CA LEU A 157 -15.28 15.52 -9.44
C LEU A 157 -16.17 16.68 -8.98
N VAL A 158 -15.76 17.40 -7.93
CA VAL A 158 -16.54 18.53 -7.39
C VAL A 158 -16.28 19.82 -8.17
N HIS A 159 -15.06 20.02 -8.67
CA HIS A 159 -14.73 21.22 -9.43
C HIS A 159 -15.35 21.21 -10.84
N GLY A 160 -15.65 20.03 -11.39
CA GLY A 160 -16.25 19.85 -12.71
C GLY A 160 -15.26 19.88 -13.86
N TYR A 161 -13.99 20.21 -13.61
CA TYR A 161 -12.91 20.15 -14.59
C TYR A 161 -11.54 19.94 -13.95
N PHE A 162 -10.57 19.52 -14.77
CA PHE A 162 -9.18 19.35 -14.37
C PHE A 162 -8.47 20.70 -14.26
N TRP A 163 -8.03 21.04 -13.05
CA TRP A 163 -7.26 22.25 -12.81
C TRP A 163 -5.76 21.93 -12.91
N GLY A 164 -5.10 22.46 -13.95
CA GLY A 164 -3.70 22.14 -14.27
C GLY A 164 -2.74 22.33 -13.10
N ASP A 165 -2.90 23.41 -12.34
CA ASP A 165 -2.06 23.73 -11.19
C ASP A 165 -2.18 22.67 -10.09
N LEU A 166 -3.39 22.16 -9.84
CA LEU A 166 -3.62 21.11 -8.88
C LEU A 166 -2.92 19.81 -9.28
N ILE A 167 -2.97 19.44 -10.57
CA ILE A 167 -2.31 18.24 -11.07
C ILE A 167 -0.80 18.41 -10.97
N GLY A 168 -0.26 19.55 -11.42
CA GLY A 168 1.16 19.84 -11.35
C GLY A 168 1.67 19.74 -9.92
N LEU A 169 0.95 20.35 -8.97
CA LEU A 169 1.26 20.23 -7.54
C LEU A 169 1.11 18.79 -7.05
N SER A 170 0.04 18.09 -7.41
CA SER A 170 -0.19 16.70 -6.97
C SER A 170 0.91 15.75 -7.48
N ILE A 171 1.36 15.92 -8.73
CA ILE A 171 2.47 15.14 -9.30
C ILE A 171 3.78 15.48 -8.58
N ALA A 172 4.07 16.75 -8.36
CA ALA A 172 5.29 17.19 -7.68
C ALA A 172 5.35 16.62 -6.25
N TRP A 173 4.26 16.72 -5.50
CA TRP A 173 4.17 16.20 -4.13
C TRP A 173 4.13 14.68 -4.08
N TRP A 174 3.41 14.03 -5.00
CA TRP A 174 3.44 12.56 -5.14
C TRP A 174 4.88 12.09 -5.34
N PHE A 175 5.60 12.68 -6.30
CA PHE A 175 6.97 12.33 -6.61
C PHE A 175 7.91 12.60 -5.43
N GLY A 176 7.79 13.76 -4.78
CA GLY A 176 8.56 14.10 -3.58
C GLY A 176 8.34 13.09 -2.45
N CYS A 177 7.07 12.73 -2.18
CA CYS A 177 6.73 11.71 -1.19
C CYS A 177 7.26 10.33 -1.60
N SER A 178 7.19 9.98 -2.88
CA SER A 178 7.70 8.72 -3.42
C SER A 178 9.20 8.55 -3.19
N VAL A 179 9.99 9.60 -3.43
CA VAL A 179 11.44 9.60 -3.16
C VAL A 179 11.69 9.54 -1.65
N PHE A 180 11.09 10.45 -0.89
CA PHE A 180 11.28 10.54 0.56
C PHE A 180 10.90 9.24 1.28
N GLY A 181 9.71 8.71 1.01
CA GLY A 181 9.24 7.49 1.65
C GLY A 181 10.06 6.26 1.28
N SER A 182 10.59 6.20 0.05
CA SER A 182 11.50 5.12 -0.33
C SER A 182 12.83 5.19 0.42
N VAL A 183 13.40 6.40 0.57
CA VAL A 183 14.63 6.59 1.36
C VAL A 183 14.41 6.20 2.82
N VAL A 184 13.31 6.65 3.42
CA VAL A 184 12.97 6.33 4.81
C VAL A 184 12.76 4.83 5.00
N LEU A 185 12.04 4.16 4.09
CA LEU A 185 11.87 2.71 4.10
C LEU A 185 13.21 1.98 4.00
N ALA A 186 14.12 2.44 3.13
CA ALA A 186 15.45 1.83 3.00
C ALA A 186 16.27 1.96 4.31
N VAL A 187 16.17 3.10 5.00
CA VAL A 187 16.81 3.30 6.31
C VAL A 187 16.23 2.38 7.38
N PHE A 188 14.90 2.20 7.43
CA PHE A 188 14.30 1.27 8.38
C PHE A 188 14.68 -0.18 8.09
N GLN A 189 14.65 -0.59 6.83
CA GLN A 189 14.95 -1.97 6.44
C GLN A 189 16.43 -2.33 6.62
N SER A 190 17.35 -1.38 6.42
CA SER A 190 18.78 -1.59 6.65
C SER A 190 19.13 -1.74 8.14
N ARG A 191 18.42 -1.04 9.03
CA ARG A 191 18.60 -1.20 10.50
C ARG A 191 18.11 -2.54 11.04
N GLU A 192 17.18 -3.18 10.36
CA GLU A 192 16.60 -4.47 10.77
C GLU A 192 17.36 -5.69 10.21
N GLN A 193 18.39 -5.51 9.39
CA GLN A 193 19.27 -6.60 8.99
C GLN A 193 20.27 -6.90 10.12
N PRO A 194 20.22 -8.08 10.77
CA PRO A 194 21.28 -8.48 11.67
C PRO A 194 22.57 -8.59 10.85
N THR A 195 23.60 -7.85 11.26
CA THR A 195 24.97 -8.00 10.76
C THR A 195 25.35 -9.48 10.88
N VAL A 196 25.38 -10.18 9.74
CA VAL A 196 26.06 -11.46 9.64
C VAL A 196 27.55 -11.12 9.75
N VAL A 197 28.08 -11.25 10.96
CA VAL A 197 29.52 -11.21 11.19
C VAL A 197 30.07 -12.48 10.56
N HIS A 198 30.76 -12.33 9.43
CA HIS A 198 31.55 -13.37 8.80
C HIS A 198 32.89 -13.53 9.51
#